data_AF-A0A1B6ZD99-F1
#
_entry.id   AF-A0A1B6ZD99-F1
#
_cell.length_a   1.000
_cell.length_b   1.000
_cell.length_c   1.000
_cell.angle_alpha   90.00
_cell.angle_beta   90.00
_cell.angle_gamma   90.00
#
_symmetry.space_group_name_H-M   'P 1'
#
loop_
_entity.id
_entity.type
_entity.pdbx_description
1 polymer ?
#
loop_
_entity_poly.entity_id
_entity_poly.type
_entity_poly.pdbx_seq_one_letter_code
_entity_poly.pdbx_strand_id
1 'polypeptide(L)'
;MANDGKEPQKKWPDEVIQLLRTTQQHHVQLSLMADHKANMLIGATFVVFTLAIGQSHASNFSLPLLILAISAFCAAGLAALAVMPATKIRAGANPNVLFFGAFSKMTEEEFKESLLSNNFSSQENIYRTMMRDIYQMGVVLERKKYRYLGWAYRIFLLGLSLTFVTFLFEQLSGPIL
;
A
#
# COMPACT_ATOMS: atom_id res chain seq x y z
N MET A 1 -39.01 -0.69 -44.89
CA MET A 1 -38.59 -1.57 -43.78
C MET A 1 -37.24 -1.06 -43.31
N ALA A 2 -37.22 -0.28 -42.22
CA ALA A 2 -35.98 0.24 -41.66
C ALA A 2 -35.24 -0.92 -40.97
N ASN A 3 -34.05 -1.25 -41.46
CA ASN A 3 -33.12 -2.12 -40.78
C ASN A 3 -32.51 -1.29 -39.64
N ASP A 4 -33.12 -1.35 -38.45
CA ASP A 4 -32.58 -0.74 -37.24
C ASP A 4 -31.29 -1.49 -36.86
N GLY A 5 -30.18 -1.08 -37.48
CA GLY A 5 -28.84 -1.65 -37.34
C GLY A 5 -28.22 -1.47 -35.96
N LYS A 6 -28.89 -1.94 -34.91
CA LYS A 6 -28.29 -2.12 -33.59
C LYS A 6 -27.40 -3.36 -33.68
N GLU A 7 -26.08 -3.15 -33.63
CA GLU A 7 -25.14 -4.24 -33.47
C GLU A 7 -25.59 -5.15 -32.31
N PRO A 8 -25.50 -6.48 -32.45
CA PRO A 8 -25.94 -7.40 -31.41
C PRO A 8 -25.20 -7.07 -30.12
N GLN A 9 -25.94 -6.78 -29.04
CA GLN A 9 -25.36 -6.50 -27.74
C GLN A 9 -24.48 -7.68 -27.34
N LYS A 10 -23.18 -7.41 -27.17
CA LYS A 10 -22.20 -8.42 -26.77
C LYS A 10 -22.57 -8.99 -25.41
N LYS A 11 -23.14 -10.18 -25.39
CA LYS A 11 -23.52 -10.89 -24.17
C LYS A 11 -22.27 -11.52 -23.56
N TRP A 12 -21.98 -11.15 -22.32
CA TRP A 12 -20.88 -11.72 -21.54
C TRP A 12 -21.36 -12.93 -20.73
N PRO A 13 -20.46 -13.88 -20.41
CA PRO A 13 -20.79 -14.96 -19.48
C PRO A 13 -21.20 -14.42 -18.11
N ASP A 14 -22.13 -15.09 -17.44
CA ASP A 14 -22.63 -14.67 -16.12
C ASP A 14 -21.52 -14.74 -15.05
N GLU A 15 -20.49 -15.56 -15.26
CA GLU A 15 -19.33 -15.72 -14.38
C GLU A 15 -18.45 -14.47 -14.31
N VAL A 16 -18.59 -13.53 -15.26
CA VAL A 16 -17.78 -12.29 -15.28
C VAL A 16 -18.01 -11.47 -14.02
N ILE A 17 -19.25 -11.33 -13.54
CA ILE A 17 -19.51 -10.57 -12.31
C ILE A 17 -18.89 -11.24 -11.09
N GLN A 18 -18.87 -12.58 -11.06
CA GLN A 18 -18.26 -13.36 -9.99
C GLN A 18 -16.74 -13.18 -10.00
N LEU A 19 -16.10 -13.27 -11.17
CA LEU A 19 -14.66 -13.02 -11.32
C LEU A 19 -14.29 -11.60 -10.84
N LEU A 20 -15.01 -10.57 -11.29
CA LEU A 20 -14.75 -9.19 -10.90
C LEU A 20 -14.92 -8.99 -9.40
N ARG A 21 -15.99 -9.54 -8.81
CA ARG A 21 -16.24 -9.48 -7.36
C ARG A 21 -15.13 -10.17 -6.56
N THR A 22 -14.76 -11.41 -6.94
CA THR A 22 -13.69 -12.16 -6.27
C THR A 22 -12.35 -11.43 -6.38
N THR A 23 -12.04 -10.86 -7.54
CA THR A 23 -10.81 -10.08 -7.74
C THR A 23 -10.80 -8.82 -6.87
N GLN A 24 -11.90 -8.09 -6.78
CA GLN A 24 -12.03 -6.92 -5.90
C GLN A 24 -11.83 -7.31 -4.43
N GLN A 25 -12.43 -8.41 -3.98
CA GLN A 25 -12.24 -8.95 -2.63
C GLN A 25 -10.78 -9.33 -2.36
N HIS A 26 -10.11 -9.98 -3.32
CA HIS A 26 -8.67 -10.29 -3.21
C HIS A 26 -7.83 -9.02 -3.06
N HIS A 27 -8.14 -7.94 -3.77
CA HIS A 27 -7.42 -6.66 -3.61
C HIS A 27 -7.64 -6.02 -2.24
N VAL A 28 -8.86 -6.09 -1.69
CA VAL A 28 -9.12 -5.66 -0.30
C VAL A 28 -8.27 -6.49 0.68
N GLN A 29 -8.26 -7.82 0.53
CA GLN A 29 -7.46 -8.70 1.37
C GLN A 29 -5.95 -8.41 1.27
N LEU A 30 -5.41 -8.24 0.06
CA LEU A 30 -4.00 -7.88 -0.13
C LEU A 30 -3.65 -6.54 0.52
N SER A 31 -4.56 -5.56 0.44
CA SER A 31 -4.41 -4.27 1.11
C SER A 31 -4.32 -4.42 2.63
N LEU A 32 -5.19 -5.24 3.23
CA LEU A 32 -5.17 -5.54 4.67
C LEU A 32 -3.92 -6.31 5.07
N MET A 33 -3.49 -7.30 4.27
CA MET A 33 -2.26 -8.04 4.53
C MET A 33 -1.03 -7.13 4.52
N ALA A 34 -0.98 -6.14 3.63
CA ALA A 34 0.09 -5.15 3.61
C ALA A 34 0.09 -4.29 4.89
N ASP A 35 -1.09 -3.87 5.36
CA ASP A 35 -1.21 -3.12 6.62
C ASP A 35 -0.80 -3.96 7.83
N HIS A 36 -1.19 -5.23 7.89
CA HIS A 36 -0.74 -6.15 8.93
C HIS A 36 0.78 -6.31 8.95
N LYS A 37 1.41 -6.53 7.78
CA LYS A 37 2.87 -6.64 7.68
C LYS A 37 3.58 -5.35 8.11
N ALA A 38 3.06 -4.20 7.68
CA ALA A 38 3.61 -2.91 8.07
C ALA A 38 3.50 -2.68 9.59
N ASN A 39 2.34 -2.94 10.19
CA ASN A 39 2.14 -2.79 11.64
C ASN A 39 3.02 -3.75 12.46
N MET A 40 3.20 -4.99 12.01
CA MET A 40 4.16 -5.93 12.61
C MET A 40 5.59 -5.40 12.55
N LEU A 41 6.00 -4.86 11.40
CA LEU A 41 7.34 -4.27 11.24
C LEU A 41 7.52 -3.04 12.11
N ILE A 42 6.53 -2.13 12.17
CA ILE A 42 6.53 -0.96 13.06
C ILE A 42 6.75 -1.42 14.50
N GLY A 43 5.96 -2.39 14.98
CA GLY A 43 6.09 -2.93 16.34
C GLY A 43 7.50 -3.47 16.61
N ALA A 44 8.03 -4.31 15.72
CA ALA A 44 9.38 -4.86 15.85
C ALA A 44 10.46 -3.76 15.87
N THR A 45 10.37 -2.79 14.95
CA THR A 45 11.33 -1.68 14.87
C THR A 45 11.31 -0.80 16.10
N PHE A 46 10.13 -0.52 16.68
CA PHE A 46 10.05 0.26 17.92
C PHE A 46 10.60 -0.49 19.13
N VAL A 47 10.35 -1.79 19.26
CA VAL A 47 10.95 -2.60 20.34
C VAL A 47 12.48 -2.54 20.25
N VAL A 48 13.04 -2.77 19.06
CA VAL A 48 14.49 -2.72 18.83
C VAL A 48 15.05 -1.32 19.13
N PHE A 49 14.36 -0.27 18.68
CA PHE A 49 14.76 1.12 18.92
C PHE A 49 14.76 1.48 20.42
N THR A 50 13.70 1.12 21.15
CA THR A 50 13.59 1.36 22.59
C THR A 50 14.69 0.65 23.37
N LEU A 51 14.99 -0.61 23.02
CA LEU A 51 16.09 -1.35 23.64
C LEU A 51 17.45 -0.72 23.33
N ALA A 52 17.68 -0.29 22.09
CA ALA A 52 18.94 0.35 21.69
C ALA A 52 19.18 1.66 22.47
N ILE A 53 18.15 2.51 22.59
CA ILE A 53 18.24 3.75 23.37
C ILE A 53 18.43 3.48 24.86
N GLY A 54 17.67 2.54 25.42
CA GLY A 54 17.76 2.18 26.84
C GLY A 54 19.16 1.73 27.24
N GLN A 55 19.80 0.90 26.41
CA GLN A 55 21.17 0.44 26.64
C GLN A 55 22.21 1.56 26.45
N SER A 56 21.95 2.54 25.59
CA SER A 56 22.84 3.67 25.39
C SER A 56 22.88 4.64 26.58
N HIS A 57 21.84 4.68 27.41
CA HIS A 57 21.86 5.45 28.66
C HIS A 57 22.60 4.71 29.79
N ALA A 58 22.69 3.38 29.72
CA ALA A 58 23.32 2.54 30.74
C ALA A 58 24.82 2.27 30.47
N SER A 59 25.30 2.48 29.24
CA SER A 59 26.69 2.24 28.82
C SER A 59 27.21 3.38 27.94
N ASN A 60 28.53 3.52 27.77
CA ASN A 60 29.07 4.45 26.77
C ASN A 60 28.48 4.12 25.38
N PHE A 61 28.09 5.16 24.64
CA PHE A 61 27.33 5.03 23.40
C PHE A 61 28.14 4.28 22.32
N SER A 62 27.90 2.97 22.17
CA SER A 62 28.64 2.14 21.22
C SER A 62 28.14 2.32 19.78
N LEU A 63 29.06 2.20 18.82
CA LEU A 63 28.74 2.36 17.40
C LEU A 63 27.65 1.37 16.89
N PRO A 64 27.62 0.09 17.32
CA PRO A 64 26.57 -0.85 16.93
C PRO A 64 25.17 -0.39 17.37
N LEU A 65 25.03 0.18 18.58
CA LEU A 65 23.76 0.69 19.09
C LEU A 65 23.26 1.89 18.29
N LEU A 66 24.17 2.78 17.86
CA LEU A 66 23.84 3.91 16.98
C LEU A 66 23.25 3.43 15.65
N ILE A 67 23.95 2.49 14.98
CA ILE A 67 23.53 1.92 13.70
C ILE A 67 22.16 1.24 13.84
N LEU A 68 21.96 0.51 14.94
CA LEU A 68 20.71 -0.18 15.23
C LEU A 68 19.55 0.81 15.43
N ALA A 69 19.76 1.85 16.24
CA ALA A 69 18.74 2.85 16.51
C ALA A 69 18.33 3.62 15.24
N ILE A 70 19.31 4.07 14.44
CA ILE A 70 19.04 4.82 13.20
C ILE A 70 18.29 3.93 12.19
N SER A 71 18.77 2.70 11.98
CA SER A 71 18.14 1.80 11.01
C SER A 71 16.71 1.41 11.41
N ALA A 72 16.48 1.13 12.71
CA ALA A 72 15.15 0.85 13.24
C ALA A 72 14.21 2.06 13.08
N PHE A 73 14.67 3.27 13.38
CA PHE A 73 13.88 4.49 13.21
C PHE A 73 13.51 4.75 11.74
N CYS A 74 14.49 4.63 10.82
CA CYS A 74 14.23 4.79 9.39
C CYS A 74 13.25 3.73 8.85
N ALA A 75 13.40 2.47 9.28
CA ALA A 75 12.49 1.40 8.90
C ALA A 75 11.07 1.62 9.42
N ALA A 76 10.92 2.03 10.69
CA ALA A 76 9.64 2.38 11.29
C ALA A 76 8.93 3.49 10.49
N GLY A 77 9.67 4.55 10.13
CA GLY A 77 9.15 5.66 9.32
C GLY A 77 8.65 5.21 7.95
N LEU A 78 9.40 4.35 7.25
CA LEU A 78 8.97 3.80 5.95
C LEU A 78 7.75 2.87 6.08
N ALA A 79 7.70 2.05 7.12
CA ALA A 79 6.55 1.19 7.38
C ALA A 79 5.30 2.02 7.72
N ALA A 80 5.45 3.13 8.47
CA ALA A 80 4.38 4.09 8.72
C ALA A 80 3.88 4.76 7.42
N LEU A 81 4.78 5.08 6.49
CA LEU A 81 4.39 5.58 5.16
C LEU A 81 3.63 4.54 4.33
N ALA A 82 3.86 3.24 4.55
CA ALA A 82 3.15 2.17 3.85
C ALA A 82 1.67 2.08 4.27
N VAL A 83 1.34 2.37 5.54
CA VAL A 83 -0.04 2.36 6.06
C VAL A 83 -0.79 3.68 5.86
N MET A 84 -0.10 4.74 5.42
CA MET A 84 -0.72 6.04 5.20
C MET A 84 -1.83 5.98 4.13
N PRO A 85 -3.03 6.54 4.39
CA PRO A 85 -4.15 6.43 3.46
C PRO A 85 -3.87 7.12 2.12
N ALA A 86 -4.25 6.48 1.03
CA ALA A 86 -4.10 7.01 -0.31
C ALA A 86 -5.27 7.91 -0.70
N THR A 87 -5.17 9.21 -0.42
CA THR A 87 -6.24 10.19 -0.72
C THR A 87 -6.06 10.97 -2.02
N LYS A 88 -4.90 10.85 -2.68
CA LYS A 88 -4.60 11.60 -3.92
C LYS A 88 -5.34 11.02 -5.12
N ILE A 89 -6.19 11.84 -5.76
CA ILE A 89 -6.83 11.56 -7.05
C ILE A 89 -5.77 11.59 -8.16
N ARG A 90 -5.84 10.66 -9.10
CA ARG A 90 -5.13 10.78 -10.38
C ARG A 90 -6.01 11.62 -11.31
N ALA A 91 -5.62 12.86 -11.57
CA ALA A 91 -6.33 13.75 -12.48
C ALA A 91 -6.40 13.12 -13.89
N GLY A 92 -7.58 13.12 -14.50
CA GLY A 92 -7.83 12.57 -15.83
C GLY A 92 -9.27 12.80 -16.27
N ALA A 93 -9.51 12.76 -17.59
CA ALA A 93 -10.77 13.14 -18.24
C ALA A 93 -12.01 12.32 -17.83
N ASN A 94 -11.82 11.21 -17.14
CA ASN A 94 -12.89 10.38 -16.61
C ASN A 94 -12.32 9.87 -15.27
N PRO A 95 -12.72 10.31 -14.08
CA PRO A 95 -12.19 9.79 -12.82
C PRO A 95 -12.83 8.43 -12.47
N ASN A 96 -12.16 7.60 -11.64
CA ASN A 96 -12.82 6.41 -11.10
C ASN A 96 -13.75 6.83 -9.97
N VAL A 97 -15.04 6.92 -10.26
CA VAL A 97 -16.07 7.34 -9.31
C VAL A 97 -16.26 6.36 -8.15
N LEU A 98 -15.81 5.11 -8.28
CA LEU A 98 -15.85 4.15 -7.17
C LEU A 98 -14.69 4.33 -6.18
N PHE A 99 -13.64 5.06 -6.57
CA PHE A 99 -12.48 5.29 -5.71
C PHE A 99 -12.82 6.30 -4.61
N PHE A 100 -12.55 5.95 -3.36
CA PHE A 100 -12.78 6.81 -2.19
C PHE A 100 -12.23 8.22 -2.37
N GLY A 101 -10.98 8.37 -2.79
CA GLY A 101 -10.37 9.69 -2.96
C GLY A 101 -11.03 10.56 -4.03
N ALA A 102 -11.78 9.95 -4.96
CA ALA A 102 -12.49 10.64 -6.03
C ALA A 102 -13.89 11.07 -5.58
N PHE A 103 -14.75 10.14 -5.15
CA PHE A 103 -16.13 10.50 -4.79
C PHE A 103 -16.24 11.31 -3.50
N SER A 104 -15.28 11.21 -2.58
CA SER A 104 -15.25 12.03 -1.35
C SER A 104 -15.14 13.54 -1.60
N LYS A 105 -14.87 13.95 -2.85
CA LYS A 105 -14.84 15.35 -3.26
C LYS A 105 -16.05 15.76 -4.12
N MET A 106 -16.99 14.86 -4.33
CA MET A 106 -18.21 15.09 -5.09
C MET A 106 -19.38 15.29 -4.11
N THR A 107 -20.38 16.04 -4.53
CA THR A 107 -21.68 16.03 -3.84
C THR A 107 -22.39 14.69 -4.07
N GLU A 108 -23.35 14.35 -3.21
CA GLU A 108 -24.14 13.13 -3.36
C GLU A 108 -24.86 13.10 -4.72
N GLU A 109 -25.41 14.23 -5.16
CA GLU A 109 -26.11 14.31 -6.46
C GLU A 109 -25.16 14.12 -7.64
N GLU A 110 -23.98 14.75 -7.63
CA GLU A 110 -22.97 14.53 -8.67
C GLU A 110 -22.51 13.08 -8.74
N PHE A 111 -22.37 12.41 -7.59
CA PHE A 111 -22.01 11.00 -7.53
C PHE A 111 -23.11 10.11 -8.14
N LYS A 112 -24.37 10.31 -7.74
CA LYS A 112 -25.53 9.58 -8.29
C LYS A 112 -25.67 9.79 -9.78
N GLU A 113 -25.61 11.04 -10.24
CA GLU A 113 -25.75 11.38 -11.65
C GLU A 113 -24.63 10.77 -12.49
N SER A 114 -23.37 10.84 -12.02
CA SER A 114 -22.24 10.23 -12.72
C SER A 114 -22.42 8.71 -12.88
N LEU A 115 -22.89 8.03 -11.83
CA LEU A 115 -23.15 6.60 -11.88
C LEU A 115 -24.28 6.24 -12.84
N LEU A 116 -25.44 6.90 -12.72
CA LEU A 116 -26.63 6.58 -13.48
C LEU A 116 -26.50 6.91 -14.98
N SER A 117 -25.92 8.07 -15.31
CA SER A 117 -25.81 8.54 -16.70
C SER A 117 -24.67 7.87 -17.47
N ASN A 118 -23.47 7.76 -16.86
CA ASN A 118 -22.26 7.40 -17.58
C ASN A 118 -21.79 5.97 -17.31
N ASN A 119 -21.93 5.48 -16.08
CA ASN A 119 -21.33 4.20 -15.67
C ASN A 119 -22.32 3.02 -15.71
N PHE A 120 -23.61 3.26 -15.50
CA PHE A 120 -24.64 2.21 -15.44
C PHE A 120 -25.52 2.14 -16.70
N SER A 121 -25.18 2.90 -17.75
CA SER A 121 -25.94 2.94 -19.01
C SER A 121 -25.89 1.63 -19.82
N SER A 122 -24.92 0.74 -19.56
CA SER A 122 -24.85 -0.58 -20.16
C SER A 122 -24.08 -1.58 -19.28
N GLN A 123 -24.29 -2.88 -19.51
CA GLN A 123 -23.54 -3.95 -18.83
C GLN A 123 -22.02 -3.82 -19.05
N GLU A 124 -21.60 -3.42 -20.26
CA GLU A 124 -20.20 -3.17 -20.56
C GLU A 124 -19.64 -1.99 -19.75
N ASN A 125 -20.40 -0.91 -19.60
CA ASN A 125 -19.98 0.25 -18.80
C ASN A 125 -19.85 -0.09 -17.32
N ILE A 126 -20.73 -0.95 -16.80
CA ILE A 126 -20.62 -1.47 -15.43
C ILE A 126 -19.31 -2.25 -15.27
N TYR A 127 -19.01 -3.19 -16.18
CA TYR A 127 -17.78 -3.98 -16.12
C TYR A 127 -16.52 -3.10 -16.28
N ARG A 128 -16.53 -2.13 -17.19
CA ARG A 128 -15.43 -1.16 -17.35
C ARG A 128 -15.21 -0.37 -16.07
N THR A 129 -16.28 0.04 -15.40
CA THR A 129 -16.21 0.76 -14.12
C THR A 129 -15.59 -0.11 -13.02
N MET A 130 -16.01 -1.37 -12.90
CA MET A 130 -15.44 -2.32 -11.93
C MET A 130 -13.97 -2.64 -12.22
N MET A 131 -13.62 -2.95 -13.48
CA MET A 131 -12.25 -3.26 -13.88
C MET A 131 -11.31 -2.08 -13.63
N ARG A 132 -11.80 -0.87 -13.84
CA ARG A 132 -11.06 0.35 -13.55
C ARG A 132 -10.75 0.50 -12.07
N ASP A 133 -11.72 0.20 -11.21
CA ASP A 133 -11.53 0.23 -9.76
C ASP A 133 -10.49 -0.80 -9.32
N ILE A 134 -10.66 -2.06 -9.76
CA ILE A 134 -9.70 -3.14 -9.52
C ILE A 134 -8.28 -2.75 -9.95
N TYR A 135 -8.11 -2.21 -11.17
CA TYR A 135 -6.82 -1.78 -11.68
C TYR A 135 -6.19 -0.68 -10.81
N GLN A 136 -6.98 0.31 -10.40
CA GLN A 136 -6.46 1.39 -9.55
C GLN A 136 -6.10 0.92 -8.15
N MET A 137 -6.89 0.02 -7.55
CA MET A 137 -6.56 -0.63 -6.28
C MET A 137 -5.21 -1.34 -6.37
N GLY A 138 -5.00 -2.13 -7.43
CA GLY A 138 -3.72 -2.82 -7.68
C GLY A 138 -2.53 -1.87 -7.83
N VAL A 139 -2.70 -0.78 -8.59
CA VAL A 139 -1.63 0.23 -8.78
C VAL A 139 -1.29 0.95 -7.48
N VAL A 140 -2.28 1.31 -6.66
CA VAL A 140 -2.05 1.96 -5.36
C VAL A 140 -1.33 1.00 -4.41
N LEU A 141 -1.73 -0.26 -4.41
CA LEU A 141 -1.15 -1.30 -3.58
C LEU A 141 0.34 -1.52 -3.88
N GLU A 142 0.71 -1.67 -5.16
CA GLU A 142 2.10 -1.85 -5.58
C GLU A 142 2.94 -0.60 -5.32
N ARG A 143 2.52 0.56 -5.87
CA ARG A 143 3.35 1.78 -5.88
C ARG A 143 3.53 2.41 -4.51
N LYS A 144 2.57 2.21 -3.60
CA LYS A 144 2.63 2.74 -2.24
C LYS A 144 2.93 1.63 -1.25
N LYS A 145 1.94 0.81 -0.90
CA LYS A 145 2.04 -0.08 0.25
C LYS A 145 3.22 -1.04 0.14
N TYR A 146 3.29 -1.84 -0.94
CA TYR A 146 4.36 -2.83 -1.09
C TYR A 146 5.72 -2.21 -1.37
N ARG A 147 5.78 -1.08 -2.07
CA ARG A 147 7.05 -0.38 -2.32
C ARG A 147 7.67 0.15 -1.02
N TYR A 148 6.92 0.91 -0.21
CA TYR A 148 7.41 1.45 1.06
C TYR A 148 7.71 0.33 2.06
N LEU A 149 6.85 -0.68 2.13
CA LEU A 149 7.07 -1.86 2.96
C LEU A 149 8.36 -2.59 2.56
N GLY A 150 8.60 -2.78 1.26
CA GLY A 150 9.81 -3.40 0.75
C GLY A 150 11.08 -2.62 1.13
N TRP A 151 11.04 -1.29 1.06
CA TRP A 151 12.16 -0.45 1.53
C TRP A 151 12.36 -0.55 3.05
N ALA A 152 11.28 -0.54 3.83
CA ALA A 152 11.35 -0.67 5.28
C ALA A 152 12.03 -1.97 5.71
N TYR A 153 11.64 -3.10 5.11
CA TYR A 153 12.28 -4.41 5.36
C TYR A 153 13.76 -4.42 4.99
N ARG A 154 14.12 -3.87 3.82
CA ARG A 154 15.52 -3.82 3.38
C ARG A 154 16.39 -3.01 4.34
N ILE A 155 15.92 -1.82 4.75
CA ILE A 155 16.67 -0.96 5.68
C ILE A 155 16.79 -1.64 7.04
N PHE A 156 15.71 -2.24 7.55
CA PHE A 156 15.75 -2.93 8.83
C PHE A 156 16.72 -4.12 8.84
N LEU A 157 16.66 -4.97 7.82
CA LEU A 157 17.53 -6.15 7.71
C LEU A 157 19.00 -5.78 7.47
N LEU A 158 19.27 -4.78 6.62
CA LEU A 158 20.62 -4.27 6.41
C LEU A 158 21.17 -3.63 7.69
N GLY A 159 20.35 -2.87 8.41
CA GLY A 159 20.69 -2.28 9.69
C GLY A 159 21.06 -3.32 10.74
N LEU A 160 20.21 -4.33 10.93
CA LEU A 160 20.48 -5.45 11.84
C LEU A 160 21.78 -6.18 11.48
N SER A 161 22.00 -6.44 10.19
CA SER A 161 23.21 -7.13 9.71
C SER A 161 24.47 -6.31 9.97
N LEU A 162 24.42 -5.00 9.68
CA LEU A 162 25.53 -4.08 9.93
C LEU A 162 25.82 -3.95 11.42
N THR A 163 24.80 -3.77 12.25
CA THR A 163 24.95 -3.76 13.71
C THR A 163 25.66 -5.01 14.22
N PHE A 164 25.25 -6.20 13.72
CA PHE A 164 25.87 -7.46 14.14
C PHE A 164 27.35 -7.54 13.73
N VAL A 165 27.68 -7.14 12.50
CA VAL A 165 29.07 -7.13 12.02
C VAL A 165 29.92 -6.13 12.81
N THR A 166 29.43 -4.92 13.06
CA THR A 166 30.15 -3.90 13.84
C THR A 166 30.36 -4.36 15.28
N PHE A 167 29.36 -5.00 15.88
CA PHE A 167 29.48 -5.55 17.23
C PHE A 167 30.58 -6.62 17.33
N LEU A 168 30.63 -7.56 16.38
CA LEU A 168 31.69 -8.56 16.33
C LEU A 168 33.07 -7.93 16.12
N PHE A 169 33.15 -6.88 15.30
CA PHE A 169 34.41 -6.19 15.06
C PHE A 169 34.92 -5.43 16.30
N GLU A 170 34.04 -4.74 17.04
CA GLU A 170 34.38 -4.12 18.34
C GLU A 170 34.88 -5.17 19.34
N GLN A 171 34.22 -6.33 19.39
CA GLN A 171 34.60 -7.39 20.33
C GLN A 171 35.97 -8.01 20.01
N LEU A 172 36.39 -8.01 18.74
CA LEU A 172 37.67 -8.59 18.29
C LEU A 172 38.83 -7.58 18.28
N SER A 173 38.56 -6.32 17.91
CA SER A 173 39.61 -5.30 17.69
C SER A 173 39.73 -4.28 18.83
N GLY A 174 38.85 -4.35 19.83
CA GLY A 174 38.69 -3.31 20.85
C GLY A 174 37.70 -2.22 20.41
N PRO A 175 37.34 -1.30 21.33
CA PRO A 175 36.34 -0.26 21.07
C PRO A 175 36.76 0.64 19.90
N ILE A 176 35.88 0.80 18.92
CA ILE A 176 36.09 1.67 17.74
C ILE A 176 35.84 3.15 18.12
N LEU A 177 35.16 3.38 19.25
CA LEU A 177 34.85 4.67 19.87
C LEU A 177 34.99 4.58 21.39
#